data_AF-A0A9E1U7Q8-F1
#
_entry.id   AF-A0A9E1U7Q8-F1
#
_cell.length_a   1.000
_cell.length_b   1.000
_cell.length_c   1.000
_cell.angle_alpha   90.00
_cell.angle_beta   90.00
_cell.angle_gamma   90.00
#
_symmetry.space_group_name_H-M   'P 1'
#
loop_
_entity.id
_entity.type
_entity.pdbx_description
1 polymer ?
#
loop_
_entity_poly.entity_id
_entity_poly.type
_entity_poly.pdbx_seq_one_letter_code
_entity_poly.pdbx_strand_id
1 'polypeptide(L)'
;MGYHVSDSIFLGYTYVSSMDLTLEPQNPSTLYGQDYVEKVDVEEKQDQALELRISPFDNGLYFSIGALSTGSKFQEVTFEKRNRVLPNNTQLSDTKITVQTEVDSWSGVGIGLGYTAIWDFGLSIGLGLIFSPVQVAPKIVVTTDNSNVSDADKQSLIERVEKDFGKPNPSLSYLAIGYNF
;
A
#
# COMPACT_ATOMS: atom_id res chain seq x y z
N MET A 1 -15.49 -1.67 -13.94
CA MET A 1 -16.71 -1.95 -14.74
C MET A 1 -17.71 -2.71 -13.88
N GLY A 2 -18.99 -2.77 -14.22
CA GLY A 2 -19.95 -3.58 -13.48
C GLY A 2 -21.37 -3.51 -14.02
N TYR A 3 -22.27 -4.21 -13.36
CA TYR A 3 -23.64 -4.40 -13.80
C TYR A 3 -24.62 -4.41 -12.62
N HIS A 4 -25.75 -3.72 -12.77
CA HIS A 4 -26.85 -3.76 -11.81
C HIS A 4 -27.71 -5.00 -12.02
N VAL A 5 -27.72 -5.89 -11.03
CA VAL A 5 -28.62 -7.06 -11.00
C VAL A 5 -30.02 -6.62 -10.55
N SER A 6 -30.08 -5.64 -9.66
CA SER A 6 -31.28 -4.92 -9.24
C SER A 6 -30.89 -3.52 -8.75
N ASP A 7 -31.88 -2.72 -8.35
CA ASP A 7 -31.65 -1.38 -7.78
C ASP A 7 -30.72 -1.43 -6.54
N SER A 8 -30.78 -2.52 -5.78
CA SER A 8 -30.01 -2.70 -4.55
C SER A 8 -28.77 -3.57 -4.71
N ILE A 9 -28.57 -4.24 -5.86
CA ILE A 9 -27.50 -5.22 -6.04
C ILE A 9 -26.70 -4.92 -7.30
N PHE A 10 -25.39 -4.76 -7.14
CA PHE A 10 -24.45 -4.50 -8.22
C PHE A 10 -23.27 -5.46 -8.18
N LEU A 11 -22.85 -5.96 -9.34
CA LEU A 11 -21.62 -6.73 -9.49
C LEU A 11 -20.56 -5.86 -10.15
N GLY A 12 -19.44 -5.64 -9.45
CA GLY A 12 -18.35 -4.78 -9.89
C GLY A 12 -17.04 -5.53 -10.06
N TYR A 13 -16.30 -5.16 -11.10
CA TYR A 13 -14.88 -5.50 -11.25
C TYR A 13 -14.03 -4.23 -11.24
N THR A 14 -13.01 -4.23 -10.40
CA THR A 14 -12.05 -3.15 -10.24
C THR A 14 -10.66 -3.68 -10.55
N TYR A 15 -9.87 -2.92 -11.30
CA TYR A 15 -8.51 -3.24 -11.68
C TYR A 15 -7.65 -1.98 -11.52
N VAL A 16 -6.50 -2.11 -10.88
CA VAL A 16 -5.48 -1.07 -10.73
C VAL A 16 -4.22 -1.59 -11.41
N SER A 17 -3.71 -0.84 -12.37
CA SER A 17 -2.47 -1.19 -13.07
C SER A 17 -1.28 -1.13 -12.13
N SER A 18 -0.21 -1.83 -12.47
CA SER A 18 1.06 -1.70 -11.76
C SER A 18 1.58 -0.26 -11.78
N MET A 19 2.31 0.10 -10.74
CA MET A 19 3.01 1.38 -10.60
C MET A 19 4.49 1.11 -10.34
N ASP A 20 5.34 1.89 -11.00
CA ASP A 20 6.78 1.93 -10.75
C ASP A 20 7.14 3.41 -10.61
N LEU A 21 7.71 3.78 -9.46
CA LEU A 21 7.94 5.17 -9.07
C LEU A 21 9.26 5.29 -8.32
N THR A 22 10.13 6.14 -8.85
CA THR A 22 11.31 6.63 -8.14
C THR A 22 11.03 8.04 -7.62
N LEU A 23 11.27 8.25 -6.32
CA LEU A 23 11.20 9.54 -5.65
C LEU A 23 12.59 9.94 -5.14
N GLU A 24 12.95 11.20 -5.35
CA GLU A 24 14.14 11.84 -4.77
C GLU A 24 13.64 12.93 -3.80
N PRO A 25 13.47 12.61 -2.51
CA PRO A 25 12.94 13.55 -1.54
C PRO A 25 13.82 14.80 -1.40
N GLN A 26 13.21 15.95 -1.14
CA GLN A 26 13.97 17.15 -0.79
C GLN A 26 14.56 16.98 0.61
N ASN A 27 15.89 17.07 0.70
CA ASN A 27 16.61 16.95 1.96
C ASN A 27 16.46 18.21 2.85
N PRO A 28 16.42 18.07 4.19
CA PRO A 28 16.52 16.82 4.94
C PRO A 28 15.15 16.10 5.05
N SER A 29 15.11 14.83 4.65
CA SER A 29 13.98 13.92 4.91
C SER A 29 14.42 12.78 5.82
N THR A 30 13.54 12.38 6.75
CA THR A 30 13.81 11.33 7.73
C THR A 30 12.82 10.19 7.54
N LEU A 31 13.31 8.95 7.54
CA LEU A 31 12.49 7.74 7.51
C LEU A 31 13.12 6.64 8.35
N TYR A 32 12.32 5.83 9.03
CA TYR A 32 12.79 4.73 9.90
C TYR A 32 13.80 5.19 10.99
N GLY A 33 13.68 6.44 11.43
CA GLY A 33 14.61 7.05 12.38
C GLY A 33 16.02 7.30 11.80
N GLN A 34 16.17 7.34 10.48
CA GLN A 34 17.40 7.66 9.77
C GLN A 34 17.20 8.92 8.92
N ASP A 35 18.18 9.83 8.98
CA ASP A 35 18.13 11.10 8.24
C ASP A 35 18.73 10.98 6.83
N TYR A 36 18.35 11.95 5.98
CA TYR A 36 18.82 12.12 4.60
C TYR A 36 18.53 10.92 3.71
N VAL A 37 17.25 10.75 3.38
CA VAL A 37 16.81 9.81 2.35
C VAL A 37 17.27 10.34 0.98
N GLU A 38 18.16 9.59 0.33
CA GLU A 38 18.66 9.89 -1.01
C GLU A 38 17.60 9.58 -2.07
N LYS A 39 16.98 8.40 -1.95
CA LYS A 39 16.10 7.84 -2.97
C LYS A 39 15.09 6.89 -2.35
N VAL A 40 13.87 6.90 -2.88
CA VAL A 40 12.84 5.89 -2.58
C VAL A 40 12.34 5.32 -3.90
N ASP A 41 12.57 4.04 -4.14
CA ASP A 41 11.99 3.29 -5.25
C ASP A 41 10.78 2.50 -4.74
N VAL A 42 9.66 2.59 -5.46
CA VAL A 42 8.42 1.89 -5.14
C VAL A 42 7.94 1.17 -6.37
N GLU A 43 7.72 -0.14 -6.25
CA GLU A 43 7.10 -0.96 -7.26
C GLU A 43 5.86 -1.63 -6.66
N GLU A 44 4.69 -1.37 -7.24
CA GLU A 44 3.44 -2.04 -6.89
C GLU A 44 2.93 -2.81 -8.11
N LYS A 45 2.73 -4.12 -7.96
CA LYS A 45 2.07 -4.92 -8.99
C LYS A 45 0.56 -4.66 -8.98
N GLN A 46 -0.10 -5.07 -10.06
CA GLN A 46 -1.53 -4.85 -10.26
C GLN A 46 -2.39 -5.38 -9.12
N ASP A 47 -3.42 -4.62 -8.77
CA ASP A 47 -4.47 -5.03 -7.83
C ASP A 47 -5.79 -5.24 -8.56
N GLN A 48 -6.63 -6.13 -8.05
CA GLN A 48 -7.93 -6.42 -8.64
C GLN A 48 -8.94 -6.88 -7.59
N ALA A 49 -10.20 -6.52 -7.82
CA ALA A 49 -11.30 -6.94 -6.98
C ALA A 49 -12.55 -7.27 -7.82
N LEU A 50 -13.25 -8.32 -7.41
CA LEU A 50 -14.60 -8.65 -7.88
C LEU A 50 -15.55 -8.53 -6.70
N GLU A 51 -16.47 -7.57 -6.74
CA GLU A 51 -17.31 -7.16 -5.63
C GLU A 51 -18.80 -7.39 -5.92
N LEU A 52 -19.50 -8.05 -5.01
CA LEU A 52 -20.94 -7.95 -4.88
C LEU A 52 -21.25 -6.78 -3.94
N ARG A 53 -21.86 -5.72 -4.48
CA ARG A 53 -22.26 -4.52 -3.75
C ARG A 53 -23.75 -4.58 -3.44
N ILE A 54 -24.09 -4.25 -2.21
CA ILE A 54 -25.44 -4.21 -1.67
C ILE A 54 -25.70 -2.79 -1.17
N SER A 55 -26.68 -2.12 -1.78
CA SER A 55 -27.12 -0.77 -1.42
C SER A 55 -28.44 -0.86 -0.65
N PRO A 56 -28.43 -0.88 0.69
CA PRO A 56 -29.65 -1.01 1.48
C PRO A 56 -30.49 0.28 1.51
N PHE A 57 -29.94 1.40 1.02
CA PHE A 57 -30.58 2.71 1.02
C PHE A 57 -30.38 3.40 -0.34
N ASP A 58 -31.33 4.25 -0.69
CA ASP A 58 -31.29 5.03 -1.95
C ASP A 58 -30.35 6.24 -1.89
N ASN A 59 -29.55 6.37 -0.83
CA ASN A 59 -28.60 7.48 -0.67
C ASN A 59 -27.27 7.26 -1.38
N GLY A 60 -27.08 6.10 -2.03
CA GLY A 60 -25.85 5.73 -2.74
C GLY A 60 -24.81 4.98 -1.92
N LEU A 61 -25.03 4.80 -0.61
CA LEU A 61 -24.14 4.01 0.24
C LEU A 61 -24.32 2.51 -0.05
N TYR A 62 -23.19 1.81 -0.21
CA TYR A 62 -23.18 0.37 -0.38
C TYR A 62 -22.17 -0.31 0.54
N PHE A 63 -22.47 -1.56 0.87
CA PHE A 63 -21.53 -2.52 1.44
C PHE A 63 -21.14 -3.50 0.35
N SER A 64 -19.92 -4.04 0.40
CA SER A 64 -19.51 -5.07 -0.55
C SER A 64 -18.83 -6.25 0.10
N ILE A 65 -18.95 -7.40 -0.55
CA ILE A 65 -18.15 -8.59 -0.29
C ILE A 65 -17.62 -9.09 -1.62
N GLY A 66 -16.38 -9.54 -1.65
CA GLY A 66 -15.74 -9.83 -2.92
C GLY A 66 -14.47 -10.65 -2.82
N ALA A 67 -14.03 -11.13 -3.99
CA ALA A 67 -12.66 -11.61 -4.14
C ALA A 67 -11.75 -10.40 -4.30
N LEU A 68 -10.70 -10.32 -3.49
CA LEU A 68 -9.67 -9.30 -3.54
C LEU A 68 -8.33 -9.99 -3.82
N SER A 69 -7.58 -9.46 -4.78
CA SER A 69 -6.24 -9.89 -5.13
C SER A 69 -5.35 -8.65 -5.19
N THR A 70 -4.36 -8.58 -4.29
CA THR A 70 -3.38 -7.50 -4.27
C THR A 70 -2.05 -8.00 -4.80
N GLY A 71 -1.42 -7.22 -5.67
CA GLY A 71 -0.08 -7.46 -6.18
C GLY A 71 0.97 -7.40 -5.09
N SER A 72 2.17 -7.89 -5.40
CA SER A 72 3.33 -7.66 -4.54
C SER A 72 3.68 -6.17 -4.53
N LYS A 73 4.16 -5.70 -3.37
CA LYS A 73 4.65 -4.33 -3.20
C LYS A 73 6.10 -4.39 -2.77
N PHE A 74 6.95 -3.64 -3.44
CA PHE A 74 8.36 -3.51 -3.13
C PHE A 74 8.67 -2.04 -2.90
N GLN A 75 9.43 -1.76 -1.86
CA GLN A 75 9.94 -0.43 -1.56
C GLN A 75 11.41 -0.54 -1.18
N GLU A 76 12.26 0.19 -1.89
CA GLU A 76 13.65 0.38 -1.53
C GLU A 76 13.88 1.82 -1.09
N VAL A 77 14.39 2.01 0.12
CA VAL A 77 14.77 3.30 0.66
C VAL A 77 16.28 3.33 0.79
N THR A 78 16.91 4.22 0.05
CA THR A 78 18.35 4.44 0.11
C THR A 78 18.63 5.73 0.86
N PHE A 79 19.49 5.64 1.87
CA PHE A 79 19.94 6.76 2.68
C PHE A 79 21.37 7.16 2.29
N GLU A 80 21.66 8.46 2.26
CA GLU A 80 22.97 8.97 1.85
C GLU A 80 24.13 8.42 2.71
N LYS A 81 25.34 8.34 2.15
CA LYS A 81 26.52 7.93 2.92
C LYS A 81 26.97 9.01 3.90
N ARG A 82 26.80 8.80 5.21
CA ARG A 82 27.07 9.82 6.25
C ARG A 82 27.39 9.20 7.60
N ASN A 83 27.78 10.05 8.55
CA ASN A 83 27.77 9.69 9.97
C ASN A 83 26.31 9.53 10.44
N ARG A 84 26.03 8.41 11.09
CA ARG A 84 24.67 7.98 11.45
C ARG A 84 24.61 7.49 12.89
N VAL A 85 23.43 7.67 13.49
CA VAL A 85 23.07 7.05 14.77
C VAL A 85 21.94 6.08 14.49
N LEU A 86 22.14 4.81 14.81
CA LEU A 86 21.14 3.77 14.65
C LEU A 86 20.11 3.80 15.79
N PRO A 87 18.94 3.12 15.64
CA PRO A 87 17.91 3.10 16.70
C PRO A 87 18.38 2.55 18.05
N ASN A 88 19.42 1.69 18.06
CA ASN A 88 20.07 1.17 19.26
C ASN A 88 21.17 2.10 19.83
N ASN A 89 21.31 3.32 19.31
CA ASN A 89 22.33 4.32 19.65
C ASN A 89 23.77 4.00 19.17
N THR A 90 23.96 2.98 18.33
CA THR A 90 25.27 2.75 17.68
C THR A 90 25.61 3.92 16.77
N GLN A 91 26.80 4.50 16.95
CA GLN A 91 27.34 5.53 16.07
C GLN A 91 28.15 4.88 14.95
N LEU A 92 27.82 5.22 13.71
CA LEU A 92 28.50 4.76 12.52
C LEU A 92 29.05 5.94 11.76
N SER A 93 30.26 5.82 11.22
CA SER A 93 30.85 6.83 10.36
C SER A 93 30.78 6.41 8.90
N ASP A 94 30.51 7.37 8.02
CA ASP A 94 30.51 7.18 6.56
C ASP A 94 29.75 5.91 6.12
N THR A 95 28.49 5.79 6.51
CA THR A 95 27.66 4.62 6.21
C THR A 95 26.49 4.98 5.30
N LYS A 96 26.40 4.26 4.17
CA LYS A 96 25.20 4.19 3.32
C LYS A 96 24.32 3.04 3.82
N ILE A 97 23.03 3.28 3.94
CA ILE A 97 22.05 2.26 4.34
C ILE A 97 21.01 2.13 3.24
N THR A 98 20.67 0.91 2.87
CA THR A 98 19.54 0.62 1.99
C THR A 98 18.59 -0.33 2.72
N VAL A 99 17.31 0.05 2.78
CA VAL A 99 16.24 -0.74 3.39
C VAL A 99 15.28 -1.16 2.30
N GLN A 100 15.19 -2.47 2.06
CA GLN A 100 14.21 -3.06 1.16
C GLN A 100 13.06 -3.63 1.98
N THR A 101 11.84 -3.31 1.60
CA THR A 101 10.60 -3.83 2.19
C THR A 101 9.76 -4.44 1.09
N GLU A 102 9.41 -5.71 1.21
CA GLU A 102 8.60 -6.44 0.25
C GLU A 102 7.37 -7.04 0.93
N VAL A 103 6.19 -6.80 0.37
CA VAL A 103 4.94 -7.44 0.76
C VAL A 103 4.55 -8.37 -0.37
N ASP A 104 4.45 -9.67 -0.06
CA ASP A 104 4.05 -10.68 -1.05
C ASP A 104 2.61 -10.42 -1.53
N SER A 105 2.34 -10.81 -2.78
CA SER A 105 0.98 -10.78 -3.31
C SER A 105 0.03 -11.58 -2.44
N TRP A 106 -1.21 -11.12 -2.30
CA TRP A 106 -2.22 -11.77 -1.49
C TRP A 106 -3.51 -11.93 -2.28
N SER A 107 -4.28 -12.99 -2.00
CA SER A 107 -5.61 -13.17 -2.57
C SER A 107 -6.54 -13.85 -1.59
N GLY A 108 -7.80 -13.41 -1.55
CA GLY A 108 -8.81 -13.94 -0.65
C GLY A 108 -10.09 -13.12 -0.65
N VAL A 109 -10.83 -13.20 0.45
CA VAL A 109 -12.09 -12.47 0.61
C VAL A 109 -11.82 -11.08 1.19
N GLY A 110 -12.43 -10.08 0.57
CA GLY A 110 -12.50 -8.72 1.07
C GLY A 110 -13.93 -8.32 1.41
N ILE A 111 -14.06 -7.43 2.38
CA ILE A 111 -15.26 -6.68 2.71
C ILE A 111 -15.03 -5.22 2.34
N GLY A 112 -16.08 -4.55 1.90
CA GLY A 112 -15.96 -3.19 1.42
C GLY A 112 -17.13 -2.31 1.79
N LEU A 113 -16.88 -1.02 1.61
CA LEU A 113 -17.85 0.04 1.74
C LEU A 113 -17.60 1.08 0.66
N GLY A 114 -18.63 1.77 0.27
CA GLY A 114 -18.47 2.89 -0.64
C GLY A 114 -19.75 3.68 -0.81
N TYR A 115 -19.64 4.63 -1.71
CA TYR A 115 -20.67 5.59 -2.05
C TYR A 115 -20.70 5.77 -3.55
N THR A 116 -21.89 5.75 -4.15
CA THR A 116 -22.09 6.08 -5.56
C THR A 116 -23.19 7.13 -5.68
N ALA A 117 -22.84 8.31 -6.19
CA ALA A 117 -23.82 9.29 -6.65
C ALA A 117 -24.20 8.96 -8.09
N ILE A 118 -25.50 8.93 -8.37
CA ILE A 118 -26.07 8.75 -9.71
C ILE A 118 -26.97 9.95 -9.98
N TRP A 119 -26.80 10.58 -11.15
CA TRP A 119 -27.65 11.67 -11.59
C TRP A 119 -28.69 11.19 -12.60
N ASP A 120 -29.80 11.91 -12.72
CA ASP A 120 -30.93 11.57 -13.61
C ASP A 120 -30.54 11.40 -15.08
N PHE A 121 -29.47 12.04 -15.52
CA PHE A 121 -28.92 11.91 -16.88
C PHE A 121 -27.97 10.71 -17.02
N GLY A 122 -27.96 9.79 -16.07
CA GLY A 122 -27.25 8.51 -16.12
C GLY A 122 -25.81 8.55 -15.61
N LEU A 123 -25.14 9.71 -15.52
CA LEU A 123 -23.78 9.78 -15.00
C LEU A 123 -23.72 9.27 -13.55
N SER A 124 -22.60 8.61 -13.20
CA SER A 124 -22.29 8.26 -11.81
C SER A 124 -20.85 8.54 -11.44
N ILE A 125 -20.66 8.87 -10.16
CA ILE A 125 -19.34 8.96 -9.52
C ILE A 125 -19.38 8.11 -8.27
N GLY A 126 -18.42 7.21 -8.16
CA GLY A 126 -18.27 6.28 -7.05
C GLY A 126 -16.95 6.46 -6.32
N LEU A 127 -16.97 6.29 -5.00
CA LEU A 127 -15.80 6.08 -4.16
C LEU A 127 -15.99 4.78 -3.40
N GLY A 128 -15.01 3.90 -3.43
CA GLY A 128 -15.08 2.63 -2.72
C GLY A 128 -13.75 2.20 -2.13
N LEU A 129 -13.87 1.38 -1.10
CA LEU A 129 -12.79 0.65 -0.45
C LEU A 129 -13.24 -0.80 -0.27
N ILE A 130 -12.40 -1.74 -0.69
CA ILE A 130 -12.49 -3.15 -0.29
C ILE A 130 -11.19 -3.53 0.41
N PHE A 131 -11.27 -4.24 1.53
CA PHE A 131 -10.10 -4.70 2.27
C PHE A 131 -10.32 -6.08 2.89
N SER A 132 -9.23 -6.78 3.17
CA SER A 132 -9.23 -8.00 3.97
C SER A 132 -8.70 -7.72 5.37
N PRO A 133 -9.31 -8.25 6.45
CA PRO A 133 -8.80 -8.08 7.81
C PRO A 133 -7.49 -8.87 8.06
N VAL A 134 -7.07 -9.71 7.12
CA VAL A 134 -5.79 -10.42 7.17
C VAL A 134 -4.65 -9.41 7.09
N GLN A 135 -3.64 -9.57 7.94
CA GLN A 135 -2.41 -8.79 7.89
C GLN A 135 -1.34 -9.58 7.14
N VAL A 136 -0.65 -8.93 6.20
CA VAL A 136 0.48 -9.52 5.49
C VAL A 136 1.77 -8.97 6.10
N ALA A 137 2.65 -9.87 6.54
CA ALA A 137 3.93 -9.47 7.11
C ALA A 137 4.89 -9.09 5.97
N PRO A 138 5.55 -7.92 6.05
CA PRO A 138 6.59 -7.57 5.09
C PRO A 138 7.86 -8.40 5.34
N LYS A 139 8.60 -8.69 4.27
CA LYS A 139 10.00 -9.09 4.32
C LYS A 139 10.84 -7.83 4.30
N ILE A 140 11.76 -7.69 5.25
CA ILE A 140 12.63 -6.51 5.35
C ILE A 140 14.07 -6.96 5.26
N VAL A 141 14.84 -6.29 4.41
CA VAL A 141 16.27 -6.51 4.23
C VAL A 141 17.00 -5.18 4.39
N VAL A 142 18.00 -5.18 5.27
CA VAL A 142 18.88 -4.02 5.48
C VAL A 142 20.26 -4.34 4.94
N THR A 143 20.71 -3.54 3.98
CA THR A 143 22.07 -3.60 3.42
C THR A 143 22.82 -2.31 3.70
N THR A 144 24.14 -2.41 3.72
CA THR A 144 25.06 -1.33 4.09
C THR A 144 26.40 -1.53 3.42
N ASP A 145 27.08 -0.43 3.08
CA ASP A 145 28.44 -0.46 2.53
C ASP A 145 29.52 -0.53 3.62
N ASN A 146 29.14 -0.38 4.89
CA ASN A 146 30.06 -0.40 6.03
C ASN A 146 30.07 -1.79 6.70
N SER A 147 31.22 -2.47 6.64
CA SER A 147 31.43 -3.80 7.23
C SER A 147 31.43 -3.83 8.76
N ASN A 148 31.52 -2.69 9.42
CA ASN A 148 31.48 -2.59 10.88
C ASN A 148 30.06 -2.64 11.45
N VAL A 149 29.03 -2.59 10.60
CA VAL A 149 27.64 -2.73 11.03
C VAL A 149 27.37 -4.18 11.40
N SER A 150 27.11 -4.42 12.69
CA SER A 150 26.84 -5.75 13.22
C SER A 150 25.46 -6.27 12.79
N ASP A 151 25.23 -7.57 12.94
CA ASP A 151 23.89 -8.13 12.71
C ASP A 151 22.86 -7.61 13.73
N ALA A 152 23.30 -7.28 14.95
CA ALA A 152 22.43 -6.67 15.97
C ALA A 152 22.01 -5.24 15.56
N ASP A 153 22.89 -4.49 14.93
CA ASP A 153 22.60 -3.17 14.38
C ASP A 153 21.57 -3.24 13.25
N LYS A 154 21.75 -4.19 12.33
CA LYS A 154 20.79 -4.46 11.25
C LYS A 154 19.44 -4.88 11.81
N GLN A 155 19.42 -5.77 12.80
CA GLN A 155 18.20 -6.22 13.45
C GLN A 155 17.45 -5.06 14.13
N SER A 156 18.17 -4.15 14.79
CA SER A 156 17.54 -2.96 15.39
C SER A 156 16.89 -2.05 14.35
N LEU A 157 17.49 -1.91 13.16
CA LEU A 157 16.88 -1.21 12.05
C LEU A 157 15.66 -1.95 11.51
N ILE A 158 15.74 -3.28 11.33
CA ILE A 158 14.61 -4.11 10.88
C ILE A 158 13.42 -3.93 11.82
N GLU A 159 13.61 -4.04 13.14
CA GLU A 159 12.55 -3.85 14.13
C GLU A 159 11.94 -2.45 14.07
N ARG A 160 12.76 -1.43 13.78
CA ARG A 160 12.27 -0.08 13.58
C ARG A 160 11.43 0.04 12.32
N VAL A 161 11.87 -0.56 11.21
CA VAL A 161 11.12 -0.59 9.95
C VAL A 161 9.81 -1.36 10.14
N GLU A 162 9.81 -2.51 10.81
CA GLU A 162 8.59 -3.27 11.13
C GLU A 162 7.59 -2.45 11.94
N LYS A 163 8.08 -1.67 12.90
CA LYS A 163 7.23 -0.81 13.72
C LYS A 163 6.62 0.34 12.92
N ASP A 164 7.40 0.97 12.05
CA ASP A 164 6.98 2.14 11.28
C ASP A 164 6.14 1.75 10.04
N PHE A 165 6.49 0.67 9.34
CA PHE A 165 5.78 0.15 8.18
C PHE A 165 4.53 -0.67 8.57
N GLY A 166 4.62 -1.42 9.67
CA GLY A 166 3.54 -2.26 10.18
C GLY A 166 3.28 -3.52 9.35
N LYS A 167 2.06 -4.06 9.48
CA LYS A 167 1.58 -5.21 8.71
C LYS A 167 0.32 -4.81 7.93
N PRO A 168 0.47 -4.41 6.66
CA PRO A 168 -0.66 -3.87 5.92
C PRO A 168 -1.76 -4.91 5.73
N ASN A 169 -3.00 -4.41 5.73
CA ASN A 169 -4.15 -5.16 5.27
C ASN A 169 -4.25 -5.03 3.75
N PRO A 170 -4.39 -6.15 2.99
CA PRO A 170 -4.70 -6.11 1.58
C PRO A 170 -5.95 -5.26 1.37
N SER A 171 -5.83 -4.22 0.56
CA SER A 171 -6.90 -3.28 0.32
C SER A 171 -6.79 -2.63 -1.05
N LEU A 172 -7.94 -2.23 -1.59
CA LEU A 172 -8.04 -1.54 -2.86
C LEU A 172 -9.06 -0.41 -2.67
N SER A 173 -8.58 0.83 -2.80
CA SER A 173 -9.43 2.03 -2.86
C SER A 173 -9.56 2.49 -4.30
N TYR A 174 -10.74 2.95 -4.70
CA TYR A 174 -10.98 3.39 -6.07
C TYR A 174 -11.92 4.58 -6.15
N LEU A 175 -11.64 5.45 -7.12
CA LEU A 175 -12.58 6.40 -7.67
C LEU A 175 -13.12 5.83 -8.98
N ALA A 176 -14.44 5.81 -9.14
CA ALA A 176 -15.12 5.34 -10.33
C ALA A 176 -15.92 6.47 -10.97
N ILE A 177 -15.94 6.50 -12.30
CA ILE A 177 -16.87 7.29 -13.10
C ILE A 177 -17.60 6.31 -13.99
N GLY A 178 -18.93 6.43 -14.08
CA GLY A 178 -19.78 5.52 -14.82
C GLY A 178 -20.93 6.22 -15.52
N TYR A 179 -21.64 5.47 -16.35
CA TYR A 179 -22.88 5.88 -16.98
C TYR A 179 -23.88 4.73 -16.88
N ASN A 180 -25.07 5.02 -16.38
CA ASN A 180 -26.15 4.07 -16.12
C ASN A 180 -27.23 4.26 -17.20
N PHE A 181 -27.64 3.16 -17.82
CA PHE A 181 -28.61 3.10 -18.91
C PHE A 181 -29.74 2.13 -18.59
#